data_AF-Q9S037-F1
#
_entry.id   AF-Q9S037-F1
#
_cell.length_a   1.000
_cell.length_b   1.000
_cell.length_c   1.000
_cell.angle_alpha   90.00
_cell.angle_beta   90.00
_cell.angle_gamma   90.00
#
_symmetry.space_group_name_H-M   'P 1'
#
loop_
_entity.id
_entity.type
_entity.pdbx_description
1 polymer ?
#
loop_
_entity_poly.entity_id
_entity_poly.type
_entity_poly.pdbx_seq_one_letter_code
_entity_poly.pdbx_strand_id
1 'polypeptide(L)'
;MLINKIKQDNRTLRPEIQRWGCYFLCLHYYTSLFKKCEFNAYEINAAYYRFIGLGYIKSNCFIINPCMILNYYGIRSSVRYESLNYLGAANEFEISEVKIDKVNGYHFIATKNKEILYDSLDLKPRGKIFKVTSKRIFRLK
;
A
#
# COMPACT_ATOMS: atom_id res chain seq x y z
N MET A 1 -9.36 -13.80 -10.62
CA MET A 1 -8.54 -14.46 -9.59
C MET A 1 -8.81 -13.75 -8.28
N LEU A 2 -9.19 -14.48 -7.22
CA LEU A 2 -9.25 -13.92 -5.88
C LEU A 2 -7.79 -13.67 -5.46
N ILE A 3 -7.45 -12.45 -5.02
CA ILE A 3 -6.10 -12.15 -4.53
C ILE A 3 -6.13 -12.22 -3.02
N ASN A 4 -5.27 -13.07 -2.44
CA ASN A 4 -5.10 -13.11 -1.00
C ASN A 4 -4.61 -11.76 -0.45
N LYS A 5 -5.38 -11.16 0.46
CA LYS A 5 -5.10 -9.85 1.06
C LYS A 5 -4.30 -10.05 2.35
N ILE A 6 -2.97 -10.08 2.26
CA ILE A 6 -2.10 -10.11 3.44
C ILE A 6 -2.46 -8.95 4.38
N LYS A 7 -2.54 -9.22 5.69
CA LYS A 7 -2.88 -8.24 6.72
C LYS A 7 -1.68 -7.94 7.61
N GLN A 8 -1.66 -6.75 8.21
CA GLN A 8 -0.58 -6.35 9.12
C GLN A 8 -0.53 -7.18 10.41
N ASP A 9 -1.62 -7.84 10.80
CA ASP A 9 -1.65 -8.75 11.95
C ASP A 9 -1.20 -10.19 11.62
N ASN A 10 -0.73 -10.44 10.40
CA ASN A 10 -0.14 -11.72 10.04
C ASN A 10 1.18 -11.93 10.79
N ARG A 11 1.20 -12.92 11.68
CA ARG A 11 2.34 -13.22 12.58
C ARG A 11 3.62 -13.64 11.88
N THR A 12 3.54 -14.08 10.63
CA THR A 12 4.71 -14.46 9.81
C THR A 12 5.42 -13.22 9.25
N LEU A 13 4.75 -12.06 9.19
CA LEU A 13 5.39 -10.83 8.74
C LEU A 13 6.43 -10.32 9.74
N ARG A 14 7.42 -9.59 9.25
CA ARG A 14 8.38 -8.88 10.10
C ARG A 14 7.68 -7.87 11.02
N PRO A 15 8.12 -7.69 12.29
CA PRO A 15 7.51 -6.74 13.22
C PRO A 15 7.40 -5.31 12.67
N GLU A 16 8.39 -4.88 11.88
CA GLU A 16 8.41 -3.56 11.24
C GLU A 16 7.27 -3.42 10.22
N ILE A 17 7.00 -4.47 9.44
CA ILE A 17 5.89 -4.51 8.46
C ILE A 17 4.56 -4.57 9.20
N GLN A 18 4.46 -5.38 10.26
CA GLN A 18 3.25 -5.44 11.09
C GLN A 18 2.91 -4.06 11.68
N ARG A 19 3.93 -3.28 12.07
CA ARG A 19 3.73 -1.98 12.71
C ARG A 19 3.55 -0.82 11.74
N TRP A 20 4.28 -0.81 10.63
CA TRP A 20 4.40 0.37 9.74
C TRP A 20 4.25 0.04 8.24
N GLY A 21 3.96 -1.21 7.89
CA GLY A 21 3.98 -1.71 6.51
C GLY A 21 2.74 -1.37 5.67
N CYS A 22 1.79 -0.57 6.15
CA CYS A 22 0.53 -0.33 5.44
C CYS A 22 0.71 0.17 4.00
N TYR A 23 1.62 1.13 3.75
CA TYR A 23 1.89 1.62 2.40
C TYR A 23 2.60 0.56 1.55
N PHE A 24 3.56 -0.15 2.14
CA PHE A 24 4.30 -1.23 1.50
C PHE A 24 3.38 -2.34 0.99
N LEU A 25 2.41 -2.74 1.82
CA LEU A 25 1.42 -3.75 1.48
C LEU A 25 0.41 -3.25 0.43
N CYS A 26 0.04 -1.97 0.42
CA CYS A 26 -0.77 -1.41 -0.66
C CYS A 26 -0.06 -1.51 -2.02
N LEU A 27 1.25 -1.27 -2.08
CA LEU A 27 2.03 -1.44 -3.31
C LEU A 27 2.02 -2.90 -3.77
N HIS A 28 2.18 -3.85 -2.86
CA HIS A 28 2.13 -5.29 -3.19
C HIS A 28 0.74 -5.73 -3.63
N TYR A 29 -0.32 -5.20 -3.02
CA TYR A 29 -1.69 -5.44 -3.45
C TYR A 29 -1.90 -5.03 -4.91
N TYR A 30 -1.45 -3.84 -5.30
CA TYR A 30 -1.52 -3.41 -6.71
C TYR A 30 -0.61 -4.22 -7.62
N THR A 31 0.58 -4.60 -7.17
CA THR A 31 1.44 -5.51 -7.93
C THR A 31 0.73 -6.84 -8.20
N SER A 32 0.09 -7.44 -7.19
CA SER A 32 -0.70 -8.66 -7.36
C SER A 32 -1.83 -8.51 -8.38
N LEU A 33 -2.54 -7.38 -8.36
CA LEU A 33 -3.59 -7.08 -9.35
C LEU A 33 -3.04 -7.00 -10.77
N PHE A 34 -1.96 -6.24 -10.99
CA PHE A 34 -1.44 -6.00 -12.34
C PHE A 34 -0.69 -7.21 -12.91
N LYS A 35 0.03 -7.95 -12.06
CA LYS A 35 0.83 -9.11 -12.48
C LYS A 35 0.07 -10.42 -12.39
N LYS A 36 -1.16 -10.40 -11.87
CA LYS A 36 -1.99 -11.59 -11.62
C LYS A 36 -1.22 -12.66 -10.83
N CYS A 37 -0.51 -12.22 -9.79
CA CYS A 37 0.24 -13.08 -8.88
C CYS A 37 -0.21 -12.86 -7.43
N GLU A 38 0.09 -13.83 -6.57
CA GLU A 38 -0.11 -13.70 -5.13
C GLU A 38 1.23 -13.55 -4.44
N PHE A 39 1.22 -12.80 -3.34
CA PHE A 39 2.33 -12.78 -2.40
C PHE A 39 1.91 -13.53 -1.14
N ASN A 40 2.79 -14.36 -0.62
CA ASN A 40 2.72 -14.88 0.74
C ASN A 40 3.61 -14.04 1.69
N ALA A 41 3.47 -14.27 3.00
CA ALA A 41 4.19 -13.49 4.00
C ALA A 41 5.73 -13.62 3.90
N TYR A 42 6.25 -14.78 3.47
CA TYR A 42 7.69 -14.97 3.27
C TYR A 42 8.20 -14.13 2.09
N GLU A 43 7.45 -14.07 0.99
CA GLU A 43 7.79 -13.24 -0.16
C GLU A 43 7.74 -11.75 0.17
N ILE A 44 6.74 -11.31 0.96
CA ILE A 44 6.68 -9.94 1.47
C ILE A 44 7.90 -9.62 2.35
N ASN A 45 8.30 -10.53 3.23
CA ASN A 45 9.49 -10.34 4.08
C ASN A 45 10.78 -10.29 3.24
N ALA A 46 10.90 -11.15 2.23
CA ALA A 46 12.05 -11.15 1.31
C ALA A 46 12.11 -9.85 0.50
N ALA A 47 10.97 -9.38 0.00
CA ALA A 47 10.85 -8.11 -0.71
C ALA A 47 11.26 -6.93 0.19
N TYR A 48 10.80 -6.91 1.45
CA TYR A 48 11.17 -5.88 2.42
C TYR A 48 12.69 -5.75 2.58
N TYR A 49 13.41 -6.85 2.83
CA TYR A 49 14.88 -6.81 2.95
C TYR A 49 15.57 -6.41 1.65
N ARG A 50 15.07 -6.91 0.50
CA ARG A 50 15.60 -6.53 -0.81
C ARG A 50 15.48 -5.02 -1.03
N PHE A 51 14.33 -4.44 -0.72
CA PHE A 51 14.10 -3.01 -0.92
C PHE A 51 14.84 -2.14 0.09
N ILE A 52 15.17 -2.65 1.27
CA ILE A 52 16.13 -2.00 2.18
C ILE A 52 17.50 -1.96 1.52
N GLY A 53 18.00 -3.11 1.03
CA GLY A 53 19.31 -3.20 0.37
C GLY A 53 19.43 -2.31 -0.87
N LEU A 54 18.32 -2.12 -1.60
CA LEU A 54 18.24 -1.22 -2.75
C LEU A 54 17.99 0.25 -2.38
N GLY A 55 17.77 0.57 -1.10
CA GLY A 55 17.51 1.94 -0.65
C GLY A 55 16.13 2.51 -1.04
N TYR A 56 15.16 1.66 -1.39
CA TYR A 56 13.81 2.10 -1.77
C TYR A 56 12.87 2.25 -0.56
N ILE A 57 13.24 1.66 0.57
CA ILE A 57 12.52 1.71 1.84
C ILE A 57 13.52 1.80 3.00
N LYS A 58 13.16 2.48 4.08
CA LYS A 58 13.91 2.46 5.35
C LYS A 58 13.50 1.26 6.21
N SER A 59 14.32 0.93 7.22
CA SER A 59 14.04 -0.15 8.18
C SER A 59 12.76 0.03 9.02
N ASN A 60 12.18 1.24 9.07
CA ASN A 60 10.88 1.47 9.70
C ASN A 60 9.71 1.43 8.69
N CYS A 61 9.89 0.75 7.56
CA CYS A 61 8.97 0.68 6.43
C CYS A 61 8.63 2.02 5.74
N PHE A 62 9.36 3.10 6.02
CA PHE A 62 9.16 4.36 5.32
C PHE A 62 9.57 4.21 3.85
N ILE A 63 8.60 4.33 2.94
CA ILE A 63 8.80 4.21 1.49
C ILE A 63 9.48 5.47 0.96
N ILE A 64 10.70 5.31 0.44
CA ILE A 64 11.48 6.40 -0.18
C ILE A 64 11.05 6.56 -1.64
N ASN A 65 10.96 5.46 -2.38
CA ASN A 65 10.63 5.50 -3.81
C ASN A 65 9.61 4.41 -4.19
N PRO A 66 8.30 4.73 -4.18
CA PRO A 66 7.27 3.74 -4.49
C PRO A 66 7.27 3.31 -5.96
N CYS A 67 7.67 4.20 -6.88
CA CYS A 67 7.74 3.88 -8.31
C CYS A 67 8.87 2.89 -8.61
N MET A 68 10.00 2.95 -7.90
CA MET A 68 11.09 1.97 -8.06
C MET A 68 10.71 0.59 -7.52
N ILE A 69 9.93 0.52 -6.43
CA ILE A 69 9.35 -0.74 -5.95
C ILE A 69 8.43 -1.35 -7.01
N LEU A 70 7.54 -0.57 -7.61
CA LEU A 70 6.65 -1.04 -8.67
C LEU A 70 7.43 -1.45 -9.93
N ASN A 71 8.43 -0.66 -10.33
CA ASN A 71 9.27 -0.94 -11.48
C ASN A 71 10.09 -2.23 -11.31
N TYR A 72 10.47 -2.59 -10.09
CA TYR A 72 11.11 -3.88 -9.80
C TYR A 72 10.23 -5.07 -10.25
N TYR A 73 8.91 -4.94 -10.18
CA TYR A 73 7.95 -5.92 -10.69
C TYR A 73 7.52 -5.68 -12.15
N GLY A 74 8.21 -4.78 -12.85
CA GLY A 74 7.91 -4.41 -14.24
C GLY A 74 6.68 -3.53 -14.40
N ILE A 75 6.28 -2.78 -13.36
CA ILE A 75 5.16 -1.83 -13.42
C ILE A 75 5.73 -0.42 -13.49
N ARG A 76 5.84 0.11 -14.71
CA ARG A 76 6.29 1.48 -14.94
C ARG A 76 5.19 2.45 -14.57
N SER A 77 5.50 3.38 -13.68
CA SER A 77 4.52 4.35 -13.19
C SER A 77 5.15 5.69 -12.84
N SER A 78 4.29 6.67 -12.62
CA SER A 78 4.62 7.94 -11.96
C SER A 78 3.62 8.18 -10.84
N VAL A 79 4.07 8.82 -9.75
CA VAL A 79 3.22 9.14 -8.60
C VAL A 79 3.10 10.64 -8.43
N ARG A 80 1.90 11.12 -8.08
CA ARG A 80 1.65 12.51 -7.70
C ARG A 80 0.63 12.60 -6.57
N TYR A 81 0.62 13.73 -5.88
CA TYR A 81 -0.44 14.07 -4.95
C TYR A 81 -1.61 14.71 -5.68
N GLU A 82 -2.82 14.42 -5.23
CA GLU A 82 -4.04 14.97 -5.80
C GLU A 82 -5.02 15.43 -4.73
N SER A 83 -5.96 16.29 -5.13
CA SER A 83 -7.05 16.72 -4.27
C SER A 83 -7.92 15.55 -3.82
N LEU A 84 -8.56 15.65 -2.65
CA LEU A 84 -9.41 14.59 -2.10
C LEU A 84 -10.62 14.27 -2.99
N ASN A 85 -11.06 15.24 -3.81
CA ASN A 85 -12.19 15.10 -4.73
C ASN A 85 -11.78 14.52 -6.10
N TYR A 86 -10.49 14.37 -6.37
CA TYR A 86 -10.02 13.80 -7.61
C TYR A 86 -10.49 12.35 -7.77
N LEU A 87 -10.94 12.02 -8.99
CA LEU A 87 -11.33 10.68 -9.41
C LEU A 87 -10.30 10.19 -10.44
N GLY A 88 -9.60 9.11 -10.11
CA GLY A 88 -8.50 8.61 -10.94
C GLY A 88 -8.96 8.04 -12.27
N ALA A 89 -8.21 8.34 -13.33
CA ALA A 89 -8.46 7.83 -14.68
C ALA A 89 -8.33 6.30 -14.78
N ALA A 90 -8.69 5.71 -15.93
CA ALA A 90 -8.69 4.27 -16.13
C ALA A 90 -7.28 3.64 -15.97
N ASN A 91 -6.24 4.35 -16.40
CA ASN A 91 -4.84 3.94 -16.29
C ASN A 91 -4.19 4.40 -14.97
N GLU A 92 -5.00 4.76 -13.96
CA GLU A 92 -4.54 5.24 -12.67
C GLU A 92 -5.08 4.42 -11.50
N PHE A 93 -4.26 4.30 -10.47
CA PHE A 93 -4.64 3.72 -9.19
C PHE A 93 -4.27 4.64 -8.02
N GLU A 94 -4.94 4.46 -6.89
CA GLU A 94 -4.90 5.39 -5.77
C GLU A 94 -4.49 4.68 -4.47
N ILE A 95 -3.56 5.30 -3.75
CA ILE A 95 -3.27 4.96 -2.36
C ILE A 95 -3.57 6.19 -1.51
N SER A 96 -4.51 6.04 -0.59
CA SER A 96 -4.96 7.10 0.31
C SER A 96 -4.28 6.97 1.66
N GLU A 97 -3.81 8.10 2.18
CA GLU A 97 -3.46 8.24 3.59
C GLU A 97 -4.72 8.55 4.38
N VAL A 98 -4.87 7.92 5.54
CA VAL A 98 -5.97 8.16 6.46
C VAL A 98 -5.48 8.43 7.87
N LYS A 99 -6.17 9.35 8.54
CA LYS A 99 -6.03 9.60 9.97
C LYS A 99 -7.12 8.85 10.71
N ILE A 100 -6.73 7.90 11.55
CA ILE A 100 -7.65 7.15 12.43
C ILE A 100 -7.96 8.01 13.65
N ASP A 101 -9.23 8.12 14.01
CA ASP A 101 -9.67 8.90 15.16
C ASP A 101 -9.04 8.37 16.46
N LYS A 102 -8.57 9.29 17.32
CA LYS A 102 -7.91 9.00 18.61
C LYS A 102 -6.64 8.11 18.53
N VAL A 103 -6.08 7.91 17.34
CA VAL A 103 -4.82 7.15 17.15
C VAL A 103 -3.73 8.09 16.64
N ASN A 104 -2.57 8.02 17.29
CA ASN A 104 -1.38 8.74 16.85
C ASN A 104 -0.78 8.05 15.61
N GLY A 105 -0.40 8.86 14.61
CA GLY A 105 0.06 8.36 13.31
C GLY A 105 -0.99 8.36 12.21
N TYR A 106 -0.60 7.82 11.06
CA TYR A 106 -1.38 7.74 9.82
C TYR A 106 -1.32 6.30 9.30
N HIS A 107 -2.33 5.93 8.51
CA HIS A 107 -2.44 4.63 7.87
C HIS A 107 -2.63 4.79 6.36
N PHE A 108 -2.27 3.78 5.59
CA PHE A 108 -2.44 3.79 4.13
C PHE A 108 -3.37 2.67 3.69
N ILE A 109 -4.27 3.01 2.77
CA ILE A 109 -5.24 2.09 2.17
C ILE A 109 -5.23 2.24 0.64
N ALA A 110 -5.50 1.15 -0.07
CA ALA A 110 -5.72 1.20 -1.51
C ALA A 110 -7.19 1.54 -1.77
N THR A 111 -7.43 2.54 -2.61
CA THR A 111 -8.77 3.04 -2.92
C THR A 111 -8.97 3.20 -4.42
N LYS A 112 -10.24 3.24 -4.84
CA LYS A 112 -10.63 3.67 -6.19
C LYS A 112 -12.01 4.26 -6.11
N ASN A 113 -12.20 5.47 -6.65
CA ASN A 113 -13.50 6.14 -6.69
C ASN A 113 -14.22 6.18 -5.32
N LYS A 114 -13.46 6.46 -4.24
CA LYS A 114 -13.93 6.49 -2.84
C LYS A 114 -14.27 5.12 -2.22
N GLU A 115 -14.09 4.03 -2.95
CA GLU A 115 -14.20 2.68 -2.40
C GLU A 115 -12.85 2.16 -1.90
N ILE A 116 -12.90 1.37 -0.82
CA ILE A 116 -11.72 0.73 -0.24
C ILE A 116 -11.53 -0.61 -0.93
N LEU A 117 -10.43 -0.73 -1.67
CA LEU A 117 -10.06 -1.98 -2.35
C LEU A 117 -9.27 -2.88 -1.42
N TYR A 118 -8.36 -2.28 -0.65
CA TYR A 118 -7.51 -2.99 0.29
C TYR A 118 -7.17 -2.11 1.50
N ASP A 119 -7.34 -2.70 2.68
CA ASP A 119 -6.95 -2.14 3.96
C ASP A 119 -6.32 -3.28 4.76
N SER A 120 -5.08 -3.07 5.20
CA SER A 120 -4.30 -4.07 5.92
C SER A 120 -4.66 -4.19 7.41
N LEU A 121 -5.45 -3.25 7.95
CA LEU A 121 -5.94 -3.26 9.34
C LEU A 121 -7.45 -3.52 9.45
N ASP A 122 -8.18 -3.58 8.34
CA ASP A 122 -9.65 -3.73 8.33
C ASP A 122 -10.36 -2.68 9.21
N LEU A 123 -10.00 -1.41 9.05
CA LEU A 123 -10.53 -0.30 9.84
C LEU A 123 -12.06 -0.27 9.82
N LYS A 124 -12.67 -0.33 8.62
CA LYS A 124 -14.14 -0.28 8.48
C LYS A 124 -14.83 -1.51 9.11
N PRO A 125 -14.44 -2.77 8.81
CA PRO A 125 -14.97 -3.94 9.51
C PRO A 125 -14.80 -3.90 11.04
N ARG A 126 -13.71 -3.29 11.55
CA ARG A 126 -13.45 -3.13 12.99
C ARG A 126 -14.13 -1.90 13.61
N GLY A 127 -15.04 -1.24 12.89
CA GLY A 127 -15.78 -0.06 13.38
C GLY A 127 -14.90 1.16 13.67
N LYS A 128 -13.71 1.26 13.05
CA LYS A 128 -12.81 2.39 13.25
C LYS A 128 -13.27 3.58 12.40
N ILE A 129 -13.30 4.75 13.03
CA ILE A 129 -13.56 6.02 12.36
C ILE A 129 -12.22 6.57 11.86
N PHE A 130 -12.18 6.99 10.60
CA PHE A 130 -11.00 7.60 10.00
C PHE A 130 -11.40 8.60 8.91
N LYS A 131 -10.47 9.49 8.56
CA LYS A 131 -10.64 10.49 7.49
C LYS A 131 -9.46 10.41 6.53
N VAL A 132 -9.71 10.52 5.23
CA VAL A 132 -8.65 10.64 4.22
C VAL A 132 -7.95 11.98 4.40
N THR A 133 -6.62 11.97 4.50
CA THR A 133 -5.79 13.17 4.68
C THR A 133 -5.01 13.52 3.43
N SER A 134 -4.62 12.54 2.63
CA SER A 134 -3.96 12.76 1.35
C SER A 134 -4.23 11.62 0.38
N LYS A 135 -4.10 11.91 -0.92
CA LYS A 135 -4.19 10.93 -2.00
C LYS A 135 -2.91 10.91 -2.81
N ARG A 136 -2.39 9.72 -3.06
CA ARG A 136 -1.32 9.48 -4.02
C ARG A 136 -1.89 8.74 -5.22
N ILE A 137 -1.82 9.38 -6.38
CA ILE A 137 -2.27 8.82 -7.65
C ILE A 137 -1.08 8.32 -8.42
N PHE A 138 -1.13 7.05 -8.81
CA PHE A 138 -0.16 6.39 -9.65
C PHE A 138 -0.71 6.26 -11.06
N ARG A 139 -0.01 6.84 -12.04
CA ARG A 139 -0.33 6.68 -13.47
C ARG A 139 0.58 5.64 -14.09
N LEU A 140 -0.02 4.62 -14.68
CA LEU A 140 0.68 3.58 -15.45
C LEU A 140 1.23 4.17 -16.76
N LYS A 141 2.42 3.71 -17.15
CA LYS A 141 3.12 4.10 -18.38
C LYS A 141 3.18 2.96 -19.37
#